data_AF-A0A0R3PMJ4-F1
#
_entry.id   AF-A0A0R3PMJ4-F1
#
_cell.length_a   1.000
_cell.length_b   1.000
_cell.length_c   1.000
_cell.angle_alpha   90.00
_cell.angle_beta   90.00
_cell.angle_gamma   90.00
#
_symmetry.space_group_name_H-M   'P 1'
#
loop_
_entity.id
_entity.type
_entity.pdbx_description
1 polymer ?
#
loop_
_entity_poly.entity_id
_entity_poly.type
_entity_poly.pdbx_seq_one_letter_code
_entity_poly.pdbx_strand_id
1 'polypeptide(L)'
;MNHLPLICRRYVSAAPKTTTGIEHAKAMTKIAGGNANWSLYKADDYLKMSKYSFYDAEITMAKHRLQQPTNKSPDVMPKTKSQ
;
A
#
# COMPACT_ATOMS: atom_id res chain seq x y z
N MET A 1 -19.57 12.63 54.03
CA MET A 1 -20.35 12.80 52.79
C MET A 1 -19.62 13.82 51.95
N ASN A 2 -19.07 13.45 50.79
CA ASN A 2 -18.68 14.34 49.68
C ASN A 2 -18.09 13.48 48.55
N HIS A 3 -18.91 13.17 47.53
CA HIS A 3 -18.42 12.65 46.25
C HIS A 3 -18.91 13.60 45.14
N LEU A 4 -17.97 14.31 44.54
CA LEU A 4 -18.16 15.09 43.31
C LEU A 4 -18.35 14.12 42.12
N PRO A 5 -19.35 14.31 41.24
CA PRO A 5 -19.54 13.42 40.10
C PRO A 5 -18.50 13.67 39.00
N LEU A 6 -17.79 12.62 38.65
CA LEU A 6 -16.79 12.55 37.59
C LEU A 6 -17.46 12.70 36.21
N ILE A 7 -17.36 13.89 35.63
CA ILE A 7 -17.20 14.22 34.19
C ILE A 7 -17.68 13.14 33.19
N CYS A 8 -18.91 13.31 32.69
CA CYS A 8 -19.38 12.69 31.43
C CYS A 8 -18.69 13.37 30.23
N ARG A 9 -17.61 12.79 29.68
CA ARG A 9 -16.98 13.30 28.43
C ARG A 9 -16.52 12.22 27.43
N ARG A 10 -17.17 11.06 27.34
CA ARG A 10 -16.75 10.02 26.37
C ARG A 10 -17.89 9.19 25.75
N TYR A 11 -18.95 9.84 25.23
CA TYR A 11 -20.06 9.11 24.58
C TYR A 11 -20.35 9.50 23.14
N VAL A 12 -19.40 10.06 22.39
CA VAL A 12 -19.58 10.21 20.94
C VAL A 12 -18.30 9.84 20.21
N SER A 13 -18.29 8.64 19.63
CA SER A 13 -17.29 8.23 18.65
C SER A 13 -17.66 8.83 17.28
N ALA A 14 -16.73 9.56 16.66
CA ALA A 14 -16.87 10.09 15.30
C ALA A 14 -16.60 9.01 14.22
N ALA A 15 -16.41 7.75 14.61
CA ALA A 15 -16.19 6.66 13.66
C ALA A 15 -17.44 6.48 12.77
N PRO A 16 -17.29 6.44 11.43
CA PRO A 16 -18.40 6.17 10.53
C PRO A 16 -19.10 4.87 10.91
N LYS A 17 -20.44 4.85 10.86
CA LYS A 17 -21.25 3.63 11.08
C LYS A 17 -21.13 2.62 9.93
N THR A 18 -20.15 2.79 9.04
CA THR A 18 -19.92 1.92 7.90
C THR A 18 -19.09 0.73 8.33
N THR A 19 -19.34 -0.41 7.70
CA THR A 19 -18.63 -1.65 8.00
C THR A 19 -17.13 -1.42 7.81
N THR A 20 -16.33 -1.64 8.85
CA THR A 20 -14.88 -1.63 8.68
C THR A 20 -14.45 -2.85 7.86
N GLY A 21 -13.29 -2.79 7.20
CA GLY A 21 -12.75 -3.96 6.49
C GLY A 21 -12.59 -5.20 7.38
N ILE A 22 -12.50 -5.01 8.70
CA ILE A 22 -12.44 -6.07 9.71
C ILE A 22 -13.78 -6.80 9.85
N GLU A 23 -14.90 -6.08 9.84
CA GLU A 23 -16.24 -6.70 9.91
C GLU A 23 -16.50 -7.55 8.66
N HIS A 24 -16.10 -7.03 7.49
CA HIS A 24 -16.20 -7.76 6.24
C HIS A 24 -15.30 -9.01 6.24
N ALA A 25 -14.06 -8.91 6.72
CA ALA A 25 -13.16 -10.06 6.85
C ALA A 25 -13.70 -11.13 7.82
N LYS A 26 -14.32 -10.72 8.94
CA LYS A 26 -14.97 -11.61 9.92
C LYS A 26 -16.25 -12.27 9.37
N ALA A 27 -17.03 -11.55 8.57
CA ALA A 27 -18.21 -12.11 7.91
C ALA A 27 -17.79 -13.13 6.83
N MET A 28 -16.79 -12.79 6.02
CA MET A 28 -16.26 -13.67 4.98
C MET A 28 -15.63 -14.95 5.54
N THR A 29 -14.91 -14.88 6.66
CA THR A 29 -14.36 -16.07 7.35
C THR A 29 -15.47 -16.99 7.90
N LYS A 30 -16.58 -16.41 8.39
CA LYS A 30 -17.76 -17.18 8.82
C LYS A 30 -18.49 -17.84 7.64
N ILE A 31 -18.61 -17.15 6.51
CA ILE A 31 -19.31 -17.65 5.30
C ILE A 31 -18.45 -18.70 4.57
N ALA A 32 -17.14 -18.48 4.46
CA ALA A 32 -16.21 -19.38 3.76
C ALA A 32 -15.76 -20.59 4.60
N GLY A 33 -16.21 -20.71 5.85
CA GLY A 33 -16.12 -21.95 6.63
C GLY A 33 -14.72 -22.36 7.08
N GLY A 34 -13.77 -21.43 7.24
CA GLY A 34 -12.43 -21.79 7.69
C GLY A 34 -11.52 -20.63 8.06
N ASN A 35 -10.56 -20.92 8.94
CA ASN A 35 -9.41 -20.04 9.16
C ASN A 35 -8.61 -19.94 7.86
N ALA A 36 -8.07 -18.75 7.55
CA ALA A 36 -7.21 -18.58 6.40
C ALA A 36 -6.06 -19.59 6.46
N ASN A 37 -5.93 -20.44 5.44
CA ASN A 37 -4.78 -21.30 5.32
C ASN A 37 -3.61 -20.46 4.79
N TRP A 38 -2.71 -20.07 5.68
CA TRP A 38 -1.54 -19.25 5.34
C TRP A 38 -0.59 -19.96 4.37
N SER A 39 -0.64 -21.30 4.25
CA SER A 39 0.11 -22.03 3.22
C SER A 39 -0.43 -21.84 1.80
N LEU A 40 -1.66 -21.34 1.66
CA LEU A 40 -2.25 -20.96 0.38
C LEU A 40 -1.89 -19.52 -0.02
N TYR A 41 -1.22 -18.74 0.84
CA TYR A 41 -0.80 -17.39 0.51
C TYR A 41 0.25 -17.44 -0.60
N LYS A 42 -0.10 -16.92 -1.79
CA LYS A 42 0.71 -17.04 -3.02
C LYS A 42 1.72 -15.91 -3.24
N ALA A 43 1.77 -14.94 -2.32
CA ALA A 43 2.60 -13.75 -2.46
C ALA A 43 3.76 -13.74 -1.46
N ASP A 44 4.32 -14.91 -1.15
CA ASP A 44 5.51 -15.05 -0.31
C ASP A 44 6.78 -14.53 -1.00
N ASP A 45 6.78 -14.43 -2.32
CA ASP A 45 7.93 -14.00 -3.12
C ASP A 45 8.42 -12.58 -2.79
N TYR A 46 7.55 -11.69 -2.32
CA TYR A 46 7.95 -10.36 -1.86
C TYR A 46 8.91 -10.40 -0.67
N LEU A 47 8.87 -11.44 0.16
CA LEU A 47 9.78 -11.62 1.30
C LEU A 47 11.22 -11.91 0.86
N LYS A 48 11.41 -12.36 -0.40
CA LYS A 48 12.71 -12.72 -0.97
C LYS A 48 13.34 -11.57 -1.75
N MET A 49 12.71 -10.39 -1.79
CA MET A 49 13.21 -9.23 -2.53
C MET A 49 14.39 -8.57 -1.82
N SER A 50 15.43 -8.23 -2.60
CA SER A 50 16.54 -7.40 -2.17
C SER A 50 16.28 -5.92 -2.52
N LYS A 51 17.12 -5.01 -2.02
CA LYS A 51 17.08 -3.59 -2.37
C LYS A 51 17.12 -3.34 -3.89
N TYR A 52 17.71 -4.27 -4.65
CA TYR A 52 17.95 -4.10 -6.08
C TYR A 52 17.05 -4.97 -6.98
N SER A 53 16.17 -5.80 -6.42
CA SER A 53 15.32 -6.71 -7.22
C SER A 53 14.48 -6.00 -8.29
N PHE A 54 14.09 -4.74 -8.06
CA PHE A 54 13.44 -3.91 -9.06
C PHE A 54 14.36 -3.62 -10.26
N TYR A 55 15.59 -3.21 -10.01
CA TYR A 55 16.55 -2.88 -11.07
C TYR A 55 17.01 -4.12 -11.84
N ASP A 56 17.14 -5.27 -11.18
CA ASP A 56 17.48 -6.54 -11.83
C ASP A 56 16.39 -6.96 -12.83
N ALA A 57 15.12 -6.78 -12.45
CA ALA A 57 13.99 -7.00 -13.34
C ALA A 57 14.00 -6.00 -14.51
N GLU A 58 14.27 -4.72 -14.24
CA GLU A 58 14.39 -3.68 -15.28
C GLU A 58 15.47 -4.02 -16.33
N ILE A 59 16.65 -4.47 -15.90
CA ILE A 59 17.74 -4.88 -16.81
C ILE A 59 17.33 -6.06 -17.68
N THR A 60 16.64 -7.04 -17.08
CA THR A 60 16.15 -8.22 -17.79
C THR A 60 15.09 -7.83 -18.82
N MET A 61 14.14 -6.98 -18.44
CA MET A 61 13.08 -6.50 -19.32
C MET A 61 13.58 -5.56 -20.41
N ALA A 62 14.62 -4.77 -20.17
CA ALA A 62 15.14 -3.77 -21.11
C ALA A 62 15.47 -4.36 -22.49
N LYS A 63 15.94 -5.62 -22.54
CA LYS A 63 16.25 -6.34 -23.79
C LYS A 63 15.03 -6.60 -24.68
N HIS A 64 13.85 -6.64 -24.07
CA HIS A 64 12.59 -6.92 -24.74
C HIS A 64 11.77 -5.65 -25.03
N ARG A 65 12.24 -4.48 -24.59
CA ARG A 65 11.54 -3.21 -24.79
C ARG A 65 11.72 -2.71 -26.22
N LEU A 66 10.65 -2.11 -26.75
CA LEU A 66 10.72 -1.35 -27.99
C LEU A 66 11.57 -0.09 -27.80
N GLN A 67 12.14 0.38 -28.91
CA GLN A 67 12.84 1.66 -28.95
C GLN A 67 11.87 2.78 -28.54
N GLN A 68 12.32 3.66 -27.64
CA GLN A 68 11.54 4.81 -27.23
C GLN A 68 11.38 5.78 -28.42
N PRO A 69 10.22 6.43 -28.57
CA PRO A 69 10.04 7.46 -29.57
C PRO A 69 11.03 8.62 -29.30
N THR A 70 11.59 9.19 -30.36
CA THR A 70 12.53 10.32 -30.25
C THR A 70 11.98 11.56 -30.94
N ASN A 71 12.11 12.71 -30.28
CA ASN A 71 11.85 14.02 -30.87
C ASN A 71 13.03 14.50 -31.76
N LYS A 72 14.08 13.68 -31.94
CA LYS A 72 15.33 13.97 -32.67
C LYS A 72 16.05 15.27 -32.25
N SER A 73 15.56 15.93 -31.20
CA SER A 73 16.06 17.18 -30.68
C SER A 73 16.58 16.90 -29.27
N PRO A 74 17.85 17.21 -28.98
CA PRO A 74 18.36 17.05 -27.63
C PRO A 74 17.62 18.00 -26.69
N ASP A 75 17.43 17.58 -25.44
CA ASP A 75 16.89 18.46 -24.41
C ASP A 75 17.78 19.70 -24.28
N VAL A 76 17.15 20.86 -24.29
CA VAL A 76 17.86 22.13 -24.11
C VAL A 76 18.32 22.22 -22.66
N MET A 77 19.63 22.32 -22.45
CA MET A 77 20.21 22.48 -21.10
C MET A 77 19.57 23.68 -20.39
N PRO A 78 19.03 23.51 -19.16
CA PRO A 78 18.46 24.60 -18.39
C PRO A 78 19.50 25.70 -18.14
N LYS A 79 19.19 26.94 -18.51
CA LYS A 79 20.05 28.09 -18.21
C LYS A 79 19.73 28.60 -16.81
N THR A 80 20.58 28.29 -15.82
CA THR A 80 20.53 28.95 -14.52
C THR A 80 21.17 30.33 -14.64
N LYS A 81 20.45 31.39 -14.25
CA LYS A 81 21.08 32.71 -14.06
C LYS A 81 21.99 32.61 -12.83
N SER A 82 23.30 32.76 -13.00
CA SER A 82 24.19 33.00 -11.87
C SER A 82 23.81 34.34 -11.22
N GLN A 83 23.62 34.33 -9.90
CA GLN A 83 23.45 35.56 -9.11
C GLN A 83 24.78 36.30 -8.99
#